data_AF-A0A6F8XHX3-F1
#
_entry.id   AF-A0A6F8XHX3-F1
#
_cell.length_a   1.000
_cell.length_b   1.000
_cell.length_c   1.000
_cell.angle_alpha   90.00
_cell.angle_beta   90.00
_cell.angle_gamma   90.00
#
_symmetry.space_group_name_H-M   'P 1'
#
loop_
_entity.id
_entity.type
_entity.pdbx_description
1 polymer ?
#
loop_
_entity_poly.entity_id
_entity_poly.type
_entity_poly.pdbx_seq_one_letter_code
_entity_poly.pdbx_strand_id
1 'polypeptide(L)'
;MSASSSPQLLYRIDECGDVMADACVCGEDGDLVFLSVWARDTAIQQFLARLTLGRDEDGLDQFHLITDQGGSVPVFVPSVERLEKRLTRSYRRTLFGSLVNLWLFDRRCIRPDKATTSALALLPRAAADPTSRLWLLVKETCPLPLLDHWQGTVLALLRDRDMLRDLPTALGPLRGFRLGLDVPALTEALGSLIRQGVLTAHPLPQPATTQRSLEAVA
;
A
#
# COMPACT_ATOMS: atom_id res chain seq x y z
N MET A 1 -14.49 -13.05 -21.15
CA MET A 1 -13.07 -12.86 -20.79
C MET A 1 -12.82 -13.67 -19.54
N SER A 2 -12.21 -14.84 -19.68
CA SER A 2 -11.91 -15.72 -18.54
C SER A 2 -10.75 -15.12 -17.76
N ALA A 3 -10.99 -14.68 -16.53
CA ALA A 3 -9.93 -14.39 -15.59
C ALA A 3 -9.17 -15.69 -15.35
N SER A 4 -7.88 -15.72 -15.66
CA SER A 4 -6.98 -16.77 -15.22
C SER A 4 -6.94 -16.75 -13.69
N SER A 5 -7.77 -17.57 -13.05
CA SER A 5 -7.73 -17.75 -11.60
C SER A 5 -6.50 -18.60 -11.26
N SER A 6 -5.35 -17.97 -11.09
CA SER A 6 -4.32 -18.56 -10.24
C SER A 6 -4.99 -18.88 -8.88
N PRO A 7 -4.79 -20.07 -8.31
CA PRO A 7 -5.39 -20.42 -7.03
C PRO A 7 -5.01 -19.35 -6.00
N GLN A 8 -6.00 -18.63 -5.50
CA GLN A 8 -5.78 -17.53 -4.56
C GLN A 8 -5.39 -18.17 -3.22
N LEU A 9 -4.09 -18.13 -2.92
CA LEU A 9 -3.52 -18.75 -1.73
C LEU A 9 -4.09 -18.07 -0.48
N LEU A 10 -4.65 -18.87 0.42
CA LEU A 10 -5.05 -18.45 1.76
C LEU A 10 -3.95 -18.83 2.75
N TYR A 11 -3.46 -17.86 3.50
CA TYR A 11 -2.46 -18.00 4.55
C TYR A 11 -3.17 -18.25 5.88
N ARG A 12 -2.70 -19.23 6.66
CA ARG A 12 -3.22 -19.47 8.01
C ARG A 12 -2.61 -18.47 8.98
N ILE A 13 -3.41 -17.98 9.94
CA ILE A 13 -2.88 -17.30 11.12
C ILE A 13 -2.67 -18.37 12.20
N ASP A 14 -1.43 -18.55 12.66
CA ASP A 14 -1.08 -19.66 13.56
C ASP A 14 -1.83 -19.57 14.90
N GLU A 15 -1.91 -18.36 15.45
CA GLU A 15 -2.58 -18.06 16.71
C GLU A 15 -4.11 -18.09 16.60
N CYS A 16 -4.66 -18.15 15.38
CA CYS A 16 -6.09 -18.07 15.09
C CYS A 16 -6.47 -19.04 13.96
N GLY A 17 -6.52 -20.35 14.25
CA GLY A 17 -6.69 -21.40 13.24
C GLY A 17 -7.96 -21.33 12.37
N ASP A 18 -9.00 -20.63 12.83
CA ASP A 18 -10.25 -20.41 12.08
C ASP A 18 -10.24 -19.16 11.19
N VAL A 19 -9.13 -18.41 11.17
CA VAL A 19 -8.96 -17.15 10.42
C VAL A 19 -7.89 -17.33 9.34
N MET A 20 -8.27 -17.03 8.10
CA MET A 20 -7.43 -17.20 6.93
C MET A 20 -7.20 -15.85 6.25
N ALA A 21 -5.95 -15.49 5.96
CA ALA A 21 -5.62 -14.26 5.24
C ALA A 21 -5.49 -14.52 3.72
N ASP A 22 -5.96 -13.61 2.88
CA ASP A 22 -5.72 -13.63 1.43
C ASP A 22 -4.77 -12.52 0.96
N ALA A 23 -4.48 -11.56 1.84
CA ALA A 23 -3.52 -10.49 1.62
C ALA A 23 -2.99 -9.96 2.95
N CYS A 24 -1.68 -9.70 3.00
CA CYS A 24 -1.04 -9.01 4.13
C CYS A 24 0.10 -8.14 3.62
N VAL A 25 0.17 -6.89 4.10
CA VAL A 25 1.25 -5.96 3.82
C VAL A 25 1.76 -5.44 5.14
N CYS A 26 3.08 -5.49 5.34
CA CYS A 26 3.75 -5.01 6.54
C CYS A 26 4.76 -3.92 6.19
N GLY A 27 5.01 -3.02 7.13
CA GLY A 27 6.06 -2.02 7.04
C GLY A 27 7.46 -2.61 7.26
N GLU A 28 8.44 -1.73 7.46
CA GLU A 28 9.87 -2.10 7.58
C GLU A 28 10.14 -2.93 8.84
N ASP A 29 9.48 -2.60 9.95
CA ASP A 29 9.64 -3.29 11.23
C ASP A 29 8.67 -4.49 11.37
N GLY A 30 7.98 -4.87 10.29
CA GLY A 30 6.92 -5.88 10.30
C GLY A 30 5.59 -5.37 10.87
N ASP A 31 5.43 -4.06 11.05
CA ASP A 31 4.18 -3.45 11.50
C ASP A 31 3.06 -3.63 10.48
N LEU A 32 1.88 -4.02 10.96
CA LEU A 32 0.73 -4.28 10.10
C LEU A 32 0.27 -2.99 9.41
N VAL A 33 0.40 -2.97 8.07
CA VAL A 33 -0.12 -1.90 7.21
C VAL A 33 -1.46 -2.29 6.61
N PHE A 34 -1.62 -3.54 6.16
CA PHE A 34 -2.87 -4.05 5.61
C PHE A 34 -3.02 -5.54 5.87
N LEU A 35 -4.23 -5.97 6.21
CA LEU A 35 -4.61 -7.37 6.33
C LEU A 35 -6.02 -7.54 5.77
N SER A 36 -6.21 -8.53 4.91
CA SER A 36 -7.53 -9.03 4.52
C SER A 36 -7.65 -10.47 4.96
N VAL A 37 -8.68 -10.75 5.78
CA VAL A 37 -8.94 -12.08 6.35
C VAL A 37 -10.39 -12.51 6.13
N TRP A 38 -10.57 -13.82 6.09
CA TRP A 38 -11.83 -14.52 5.95
C TRP A 38 -12.03 -15.47 7.11
N ALA A 39 -13.18 -15.38 7.77
CA ALA A 39 -13.60 -16.34 8.80
C ALA A 39 -15.11 -16.27 9.04
N ARG A 40 -15.61 -17.15 9.91
CA ARG A 40 -16.98 -17.03 10.45
C ARG A 40 -17.09 -15.77 11.31
N ASP A 41 -18.30 -15.22 11.44
CA ASP A 41 -18.52 -13.98 12.21
C ASP A 41 -17.98 -14.08 13.64
N THR A 42 -18.19 -15.21 14.33
CA THR A 42 -17.66 -15.45 15.69
C THR A 42 -16.13 -15.44 15.76
N ALA A 43 -15.45 -16.06 14.80
CA ALA A 43 -13.99 -16.06 14.72
C ALA A 43 -13.44 -14.66 14.40
N ILE A 44 -14.12 -13.88 13.55
CA ILE A 44 -13.76 -12.47 13.32
C ILE A 44 -13.94 -11.62 14.58
N GLN A 45 -15.04 -11.81 15.33
CA GLN A 45 -15.24 -11.06 16.58
C GLN A 45 -14.18 -11.41 17.62
N GLN A 46 -13.86 -12.69 17.79
CA GLN A 46 -12.79 -13.14 18.69
C GLN A 46 -11.45 -12.55 18.26
N PHE A 47 -11.11 -12.61 16.97
CA PHE A 47 -9.88 -12.04 16.44
C PHE A 47 -9.77 -10.53 16.75
N LEU A 48 -10.81 -9.75 16.47
CA LEU A 48 -10.83 -8.31 16.79
C LEU A 48 -10.73 -8.03 18.30
N ALA A 49 -11.37 -8.85 19.14
CA ALA A 49 -11.29 -8.71 20.60
C ALA A 49 -9.86 -8.94 21.09
N ARG A 50 -9.19 -9.99 20.61
CA ARG A 50 -7.79 -10.28 20.96
C ARG A 50 -6.83 -9.17 20.51
N LEU A 51 -7.00 -8.64 19.29
CA LEU A 51 -6.23 -7.48 18.83
C LEU A 51 -6.42 -6.27 19.76
N THR A 52 -7.64 -6.04 20.24
CA THR A 52 -7.97 -4.92 21.16
C THR A 52 -7.30 -5.09 22.52
N LEU A 53 -7.20 -6.33 23.03
CA LEU A 53 -6.51 -6.66 24.28
C LEU A 53 -4.98 -6.53 24.16
N GLY A 54 -4.42 -6.64 22.95
CA GLY A 54 -3.00 -6.42 22.70
C GLY A 54 -2.10 -7.34 23.52
N ARG A 55 -1.43 -6.80 24.55
CA ARG A 55 -0.49 -7.53 25.43
C ARG A 55 -1.13 -8.14 26.66
N ASP A 56 -2.41 -7.87 26.90
CA ASP A 56 -3.13 -8.42 28.05
C ASP A 56 -3.35 -9.93 27.89
N GLU A 57 -3.85 -10.58 28.94
CA GLU A 57 -4.21 -12.01 28.91
C GLU A 57 -5.16 -12.31 27.74
N ASP A 58 -4.88 -13.37 26.98
CA ASP A 58 -5.54 -13.74 25.72
C ASP A 58 -5.46 -12.71 24.56
N GLY A 59 -4.71 -11.63 24.74
CA GLY A 59 -4.45 -10.62 23.72
C GLY A 59 -3.63 -11.10 22.52
N LEU A 60 -3.55 -10.24 21.51
CA LEU A 60 -2.78 -10.47 20.29
C LEU A 60 -2.17 -9.16 19.78
N ASP A 61 -0.91 -8.87 20.13
CA ASP A 61 -0.13 -7.76 19.57
C ASP A 61 0.86 -8.21 18.48
N GLN A 62 0.98 -9.52 18.27
CA GLN A 62 1.75 -10.14 17.20
C GLN A 62 1.05 -11.44 16.77
N PHE A 63 1.11 -11.76 15.48
CA PHE A 63 0.68 -13.06 14.96
C PHE A 63 1.57 -13.51 13.80
N HIS A 64 1.48 -14.78 13.43
CA HIS A 64 2.27 -15.37 12.36
C HIS A 64 1.40 -15.84 11.19
N LEU A 65 1.77 -15.42 9.99
CA LEU A 65 1.19 -15.94 8.75
C LEU A 65 2.02 -17.12 8.24
N ILE A 66 1.38 -18.27 8.11
CA ILE A 66 2.00 -19.48 7.58
C ILE A 66 1.88 -19.50 6.06
N THR A 67 3.02 -19.46 5.38
CA THR A 67 3.11 -19.56 3.92
C THR A 67 2.97 -21.00 3.45
N ASP A 68 2.63 -21.17 2.17
CA ASP A 68 2.52 -22.48 1.51
C ASP A 68 3.84 -23.28 1.53
N GLN A 69 4.97 -22.58 1.54
CA GLN A 69 6.30 -23.17 1.69
C GLN A 69 6.64 -23.56 3.14
N GLY A 70 5.70 -23.41 4.08
CA GLY A 70 5.91 -23.66 5.51
C GLY A 70 6.71 -22.55 6.21
N GLY A 71 6.91 -21.41 5.56
CA GLY A 71 7.52 -20.24 6.17
C GLY A 71 6.57 -19.58 7.16
N SER A 72 7.12 -18.97 8.20
CA SER A 72 6.37 -18.19 9.18
C SER A 72 6.75 -16.72 9.05
N VAL A 73 5.77 -15.87 8.73
CA VAL A 73 5.95 -14.42 8.57
C VAL A 73 5.37 -13.73 9.81
N PRO A 74 6.19 -13.12 10.68
CA PRO A 74 5.69 -12.38 11.83
C PRO A 74 5.03 -11.07 11.38
N VAL A 75 3.88 -10.76 11.99
CA VAL A 75 3.13 -9.53 11.77
C VAL A 75 2.90 -8.88 13.13
N PHE A 76 3.44 -7.68 13.30
CA PHE A 76 3.27 -6.90 14.52
C PHE A 76 2.07 -5.98 14.40
N VAL A 77 1.16 -6.04 15.36
CA VAL A 77 -0.04 -5.20 15.38
C VAL A 77 0.36 -3.85 15.98
N PRO A 78 0.34 -2.74 15.22
CA PRO A 78 0.54 -1.43 15.81
C PRO A 78 -0.63 -1.12 16.76
N SER A 79 -0.58 0.01 17.47
CA SER A 79 -1.72 0.49 18.25
C SER A 79 -3.01 0.42 17.40
N VAL A 80 -4.04 -0.27 17.91
CA VAL A 80 -5.26 -0.60 17.17
C VAL A 80 -6.00 0.67 16.75
N GLU A 81 -5.79 1.77 17.46
CA GLU A 81 -6.29 3.12 17.14
C GLU A 81 -5.74 3.67 15.81
N ARG A 82 -4.60 3.16 15.35
CA ARG A 82 -4.02 3.48 14.03
C ARG A 82 -4.63 2.66 12.90
N LEU A 83 -5.38 1.61 13.21
CA LEU A 83 -6.01 0.73 12.22
C LEU A 83 -7.47 1.13 12.02
N GLU A 84 -7.89 1.17 10.77
CA GLU A 84 -9.29 1.20 10.40
C GLU A 84 -9.74 -0.19 9.96
N LYS A 85 -11.02 -0.49 10.21
CA LYS A 85 -11.64 -1.78 9.84
C LYS A 85 -12.76 -1.59 8.83
N ARG A 86 -12.84 -2.49 7.86
CA ARG A 86 -13.98 -2.64 6.95
C ARG A 86 -14.42 -4.09 6.90
N LEU A 87 -15.73 -4.32 6.99
CA LEU A 87 -16.32 -5.65 7.05
C LEU A 87 -17.29 -5.82 5.89
N THR A 88 -17.15 -6.93 5.16
CA THR A 88 -18.12 -7.35 4.15
C THR A 88 -18.67 -8.72 4.49
N ARG A 89 -20.01 -8.83 4.52
CA ARG A 89 -20.71 -10.11 4.74
C ARG A 89 -21.14 -10.69 3.39
N SER A 90 -20.16 -11.21 2.66
CA SER A 90 -20.32 -11.66 1.27
C SER A 90 -21.22 -12.88 1.14
N TYR A 91 -21.16 -13.82 2.10
CA TYR A 91 -21.96 -15.05 2.06
C TYR A 91 -22.81 -15.16 3.33
N ARG A 92 -24.09 -14.81 3.21
CA ARG A 92 -25.08 -14.94 4.29
C ARG A 92 -25.84 -16.26 4.13
N ARG A 93 -26.21 -16.87 5.27
CA ARG A 93 -27.07 -18.08 5.32
C ARG A 93 -26.49 -19.32 4.62
N THR A 94 -25.18 -19.56 4.74
CA THR A 94 -24.63 -20.86 4.33
C THR A 94 -24.95 -21.92 5.40
N LEU A 95 -24.83 -23.21 5.04
CA LEU A 95 -24.95 -24.32 6.01
C LEU A 95 -24.00 -24.19 7.21
N PHE A 96 -22.92 -23.41 7.07
CA PHE A 96 -21.87 -23.23 8.06
C PHE A 96 -21.89 -21.85 8.74
N GLY A 97 -22.97 -21.07 8.54
CA GLY A 97 -23.10 -19.71 9.06
C GLY A 97 -22.77 -18.64 8.02
N SER A 98 -22.43 -17.43 8.49
CA SER A 98 -22.04 -16.33 7.60
C SER A 98 -20.53 -16.22 7.52
N LEU A 99 -19.99 -16.19 6.29
CA LEU A 99 -18.57 -15.92 6.03
C LEU A 99 -18.38 -14.41 5.89
N VAL A 100 -17.40 -13.89 6.61
CA VAL A 100 -17.08 -12.47 6.70
C VAL A 100 -15.68 -12.25 6.13
N ASN A 101 -15.55 -11.22 5.30
CA ASN A 101 -14.27 -10.64 4.94
C ASN A 101 -14.03 -9.41 5.81
N LEU A 102 -12.92 -9.39 6.54
CA LEU A 102 -12.45 -8.26 7.33
C LEU A 102 -11.19 -7.70 6.69
N TRP A 103 -11.18 -6.39 6.45
CA TRP A 103 -9.99 -5.63 6.16
C TRP A 103 -9.59 -4.82 7.38
N LEU A 104 -8.32 -4.92 7.76
CA LEU A 104 -7.65 -4.03 8.70
C LEU A 104 -6.55 -3.28 7.95
N PHE A 105 -6.45 -1.97 8.14
CA PHE A 105 -5.45 -1.18 7.44
C PHE A 105 -5.06 0.09 8.19
N ASP A 106 -3.81 0.52 8.05
CA ASP A 106 -3.32 1.77 8.60
C ASP A 106 -4.08 2.96 7.96
N ARG A 107 -4.51 3.91 8.79
CA ARG A 107 -5.27 5.09 8.36
C ARG A 107 -4.55 5.94 7.29
N ARG A 108 -3.22 5.87 7.25
CA ARG A 108 -2.38 6.51 6.24
C ARG A 108 -2.58 5.96 4.84
N CYS A 109 -3.23 4.80 4.68
CA CYS A 109 -3.67 4.28 3.39
C CYS A 109 -4.86 5.03 2.79
N ILE A 110 -5.60 5.80 3.59
CA ILE A 110 -6.74 6.62 3.12
C ILE A 110 -6.37 8.10 3.06
N ARG A 111 -5.65 8.61 4.06
CA ARG A 111 -5.28 10.01 4.15
C ARG A 111 -3.84 10.16 4.63
N PRO A 112 -3.02 10.99 3.97
CA PRO A 112 -1.69 11.32 4.47
C PRO A 112 -1.74 11.86 5.89
N ASP A 113 -0.76 11.45 6.69
CA ASP A 113 -0.48 12.06 7.98
C ASP A 113 0.28 13.37 7.76
N LYS A 114 -0.40 14.49 8.01
CA LYS A 114 0.14 15.83 7.84
C LYS A 114 1.18 16.20 8.90
N ALA A 115 1.15 15.58 10.07
CA ALA A 115 2.11 15.90 11.15
C ALA A 115 3.49 15.30 10.84
N THR A 116 3.52 14.10 10.26
CA THR A 116 4.75 13.40 9.89
C THR A 116 5.09 13.49 8.40
N THR A 117 4.25 14.18 7.62
CA THR A 117 4.34 14.25 6.15
C THR A 117 4.56 12.87 5.51
N SER A 118 3.78 11.89 5.98
CA SER A 118 3.89 10.51 5.57
C SER A 118 2.57 9.95 5.05
N ALA A 119 2.64 8.98 4.14
CA ALA A 119 1.48 8.31 3.59
C ALA A 119 1.84 6.88 3.17
N LEU A 120 0.81 6.04 3.03
CA LEU A 120 0.94 4.67 2.57
C LEU A 120 0.06 4.48 1.34
N ALA A 121 0.54 3.70 0.36
CA ALA A 121 -0.28 3.28 -0.77
C ALA A 121 -0.28 1.76 -0.90
N LEU A 122 -1.47 1.22 -1.18
CA LEU A 122 -1.69 -0.17 -1.52
C LEU A 122 -2.16 -0.23 -2.97
N LEU A 123 -1.39 -0.89 -3.82
CA LEU A 123 -1.71 -1.03 -5.24
C LEU A 123 -1.81 -2.51 -5.62
N PRO A 124 -2.69 -2.89 -6.55
CA PRO A 124 -2.69 -4.24 -7.09
C PRO A 124 -1.33 -4.57 -7.69
N ARG A 125 -0.79 -5.74 -7.35
CA ARG A 125 0.50 -6.23 -7.88
C ARG A 125 0.49 -6.36 -9.41
N ALA A 126 -0.68 -6.67 -9.98
CA ALA A 126 -0.89 -6.77 -11.42
C ALA A 126 -1.02 -5.39 -12.13
N ALA A 127 -1.01 -4.27 -11.41
CA ALA A 127 -1.04 -2.95 -12.03
C ALA A 127 0.25 -2.69 -12.81
N ALA A 128 0.12 -2.33 -14.09
CA ALA A 128 1.26 -2.20 -15.00
C ALA A 128 2.20 -1.04 -14.65
N ASP A 129 1.65 0.10 -14.21
CA ASP A 129 2.44 1.28 -13.84
C ASP A 129 1.86 1.97 -12.59
N PRO A 130 2.62 2.03 -11.46
CA PRO A 130 2.17 2.73 -10.26
C PRO A 130 2.40 4.25 -10.32
N THR A 131 3.12 4.76 -11.33
CA THR A 131 3.62 6.15 -11.40
C THR A 131 2.53 7.19 -11.17
N SER A 132 1.42 7.13 -11.90
CA SER A 132 0.35 8.12 -11.75
C SER A 132 -0.29 8.11 -10.36
N ARG A 133 -0.42 6.92 -9.74
CA ARG A 133 -0.98 6.78 -8.39
C ARG A 133 -0.02 7.28 -7.32
N LEU A 134 1.26 6.95 -7.43
CA LEU A 134 2.30 7.46 -6.53
C LEU A 134 2.47 8.96 -6.65
N TRP A 135 2.32 9.53 -7.86
CA TRP A 135 2.35 10.97 -8.04
C TRP A 135 1.23 11.71 -7.33
N LEU A 136 0.00 11.18 -7.39
CA LEU A 136 -1.12 11.73 -6.64
C LEU A 136 -0.85 11.70 -5.14
N LEU A 137 -0.35 10.57 -4.62
CA LEU A 137 0.04 10.44 -3.21
C LEU A 137 1.08 11.48 -2.80
N VAL A 138 2.10 11.70 -3.64
CA VAL A 138 3.14 12.72 -3.41
C VAL A 138 2.54 14.11 -3.38
N LYS A 139 1.68 14.47 -4.34
CA LYS A 139 1.02 15.80 -4.35
C LYS A 139 0.09 16.02 -3.16
N GLU A 140 -0.59 14.97 -2.69
CA GLU A 140 -1.48 15.06 -1.52
C GLU A 140 -0.73 15.15 -0.19
N THR A 141 0.49 14.61 -0.13
CA THR A 141 1.32 14.55 1.09
C THR A 141 2.30 15.72 1.20
N CYS A 142 2.84 16.18 0.08
CA CYS A 142 3.88 17.21 0.04
C CYS A 142 3.26 18.61 0.27
N PRO A 143 3.81 19.40 1.21
CA PRO A 143 3.34 20.77 1.42
C PRO A 143 3.82 21.76 0.35
N LEU A 144 4.77 21.36 -0.50
CA LEU A 144 5.34 22.21 -1.56
C LEU A 144 4.48 22.14 -2.83
N PRO A 145 4.33 23.25 -3.58
CA PRO A 145 3.60 23.25 -4.84
C PRO A 145 4.40 22.51 -5.92
N LEU A 146 4.00 21.27 -6.21
CA LEU A 146 4.62 20.45 -7.25
C LEU A 146 3.87 20.57 -8.57
N LEU A 147 4.61 20.76 -9.66
CA LEU A 147 4.06 20.84 -11.02
C LEU A 147 4.02 19.47 -11.68
N ASP A 148 2.99 19.19 -12.49
CA ASP A 148 2.78 17.85 -13.05
C ASP A 148 3.93 17.37 -13.95
N HIS A 149 4.57 18.27 -14.72
CA HIS A 149 5.72 17.91 -15.55
C HIS A 149 6.99 17.61 -14.74
N TRP A 150 7.01 17.87 -13.43
CA TRP A 150 8.11 17.48 -12.55
C TRP A 150 8.02 16.02 -12.09
N GLN A 151 6.91 15.32 -12.37
CA GLN A 151 6.61 13.98 -11.86
C GLN A 151 7.79 13.01 -11.94
N GLY A 152 8.38 12.84 -13.13
CA GLY A 152 9.47 11.88 -13.33
C GLY A 152 10.69 12.20 -12.46
N THR A 153 11.15 13.44 -12.51
CA THR A 153 12.33 13.91 -11.75
C THR A 153 12.09 13.84 -10.25
N VAL A 154 10.91 14.24 -9.77
CA VAL A 154 10.59 14.24 -8.34
C VAL A 154 10.43 12.81 -7.81
N LEU A 155 9.75 11.91 -8.54
CA LEU A 155 9.63 10.51 -8.11
C LEU A 155 10.98 9.80 -8.08
N ALA A 156 11.88 10.09 -9.03
CA ALA A 156 13.24 9.57 -9.02
C ALA A 156 14.01 10.09 -7.78
N LEU A 157 13.99 11.40 -7.55
CA LEU A 157 14.63 12.03 -6.39
C LEU A 157 14.13 11.45 -5.05
N LEU A 158 12.83 11.24 -4.91
CA LEU A 158 12.25 10.68 -3.69
C LEU A 158 12.69 9.23 -3.44
N ARG A 159 12.88 8.44 -4.50
CA ARG A 159 13.43 7.07 -4.38
C ARG A 159 14.92 7.10 -4.02
N ASP A 160 15.69 7.94 -4.70
CA ASP A 160 17.14 8.08 -4.46
C ASP A 160 17.46 8.54 -3.03
N ARG A 161 16.51 9.21 -2.37
CA ARG A 161 16.62 9.69 -0.98
C ARG A 161 15.84 8.84 0.03
N ASP A 162 15.41 7.64 -0.33
CA ASP A 162 14.65 6.73 0.54
C ASP A 162 13.34 7.29 1.13
N MET A 163 12.83 8.39 0.56
CA MET A 163 11.58 9.02 0.95
C MET A 163 10.36 8.30 0.35
N LEU A 164 10.52 7.65 -0.80
CA LEU A 164 9.51 6.79 -1.43
C LEU A 164 10.08 5.38 -1.61
N ARG A 165 9.54 4.41 -0.87
CA ARG A 165 10.03 3.02 -0.86
C ARG A 165 8.90 2.01 -1.06
N ASP A 166 9.22 0.87 -1.69
CA ASP A 166 8.36 -0.31 -1.65
C ASP A 166 8.37 -0.90 -0.23
N LEU A 167 7.24 -1.38 0.24
CA LEU A 167 7.17 -2.13 1.50
C LEU A 167 7.70 -3.55 1.32
N PRO A 168 8.56 -4.04 2.24
CA PRO A 168 9.32 -5.27 2.03
C PRO A 168 8.45 -6.53 2.04
N THR A 169 7.41 -6.55 2.88
CA THR A 169 6.54 -7.71 3.07
C THR A 169 5.17 -7.43 2.46
N ALA A 170 4.83 -8.15 1.39
CA ALA A 170 3.53 -8.05 0.73
C ALA A 170 3.09 -9.41 0.20
N LEU A 171 2.28 -10.12 0.99
CA LEU A 171 1.63 -11.38 0.65
C LEU A 171 0.32 -11.15 -0.10
N GLY A 172 0.04 -12.00 -1.08
CA GLY A 172 -1.16 -11.94 -1.90
C GLY A 172 -1.08 -10.91 -3.05
N PRO A 173 -2.23 -10.40 -3.54
CA PRO A 173 -2.33 -9.66 -4.79
C PRO A 173 -1.94 -8.17 -4.68
N LEU A 174 -1.37 -7.72 -3.56
CA LEU A 174 -1.05 -6.32 -3.31
C LEU A 174 0.46 -6.06 -3.31
N ARG A 175 0.80 -4.79 -3.54
CA ARG A 175 2.08 -4.16 -3.27
C ARG A 175 1.84 -2.97 -2.34
N GLY A 176 2.75 -2.77 -1.40
CA GLY A 176 2.73 -1.61 -0.51
C GLY A 176 3.82 -0.62 -0.89
N PHE A 177 3.54 0.67 -0.70
CA PHE A 177 4.51 1.76 -0.82
C PHE A 177 4.41 2.66 0.40
N ARG A 178 5.57 3.14 0.87
CA ARG A 178 5.69 4.12 1.93
C ARG A 178 6.26 5.42 1.38
N LEU A 179 5.56 6.51 1.65
CA LEU A 179 6.04 7.87 1.45
C LEU A 179 6.30 8.48 2.83
N GLY A 180 7.52 8.95 3.07
CA GLY A 180 7.89 9.72 4.24
C GLY A 180 8.80 10.86 3.82
N LEU A 181 8.28 12.09 3.86
CA LEU A 181 8.99 13.25 3.34
C LEU A 181 9.86 13.89 4.42
N ASP A 182 11.15 14.03 4.17
CA ASP A 182 11.98 15.04 4.85
C ASP A 182 11.80 16.36 4.07
N VAL A 183 10.86 17.18 4.54
CA VAL A 183 10.48 18.42 3.86
C VAL A 183 11.65 19.42 3.74
N PRO A 184 12.48 19.66 4.78
CA PRO A 184 13.68 20.46 4.65
C PRO A 184 14.63 19.95 3.54
N ALA A 185 14.99 18.67 3.57
CA ALA A 185 15.93 18.10 2.60
C ALA A 185 15.34 18.11 1.17
N LEU A 186 14.04 17.85 1.03
CA LEU A 186 13.34 17.93 -0.25
C LEU A 186 13.31 19.36 -0.78
N THR A 187 13.05 20.35 0.06
CA THR A 187 13.02 21.77 -0.32
C THR A 187 14.38 22.22 -0.88
N GLU A 188 15.46 21.84 -0.21
CA GLU A 188 16.82 22.14 -0.67
C GLU A 188 17.11 21.49 -2.04
N ALA A 189 16.76 20.22 -2.18
CA ALA A 189 16.98 19.46 -3.41
C ALA A 189 16.22 20.06 -4.60
N LEU A 190 14.93 20.33 -4.44
CA LEU A 190 14.10 20.95 -5.46
C LEU A 190 14.63 22.35 -5.82
N GLY A 191 15.02 23.15 -4.81
CA GLY A 191 15.63 24.46 -5.04
C GLY A 191 16.93 24.39 -5.86
N SER A 192 17.76 23.36 -5.61
CA SER A 192 18.98 23.12 -6.40
C SER A 192 18.65 22.79 -7.87
N LEU A 193 17.71 21.87 -8.10
CA LEU A 193 17.29 21.48 -9.45
C LEU A 193 16.65 22.64 -10.23
N ILE A 194 15.94 23.53 -9.55
CA ILE A 194 15.39 24.75 -10.15
C ILE A 194 16.52 25.71 -10.56
N ARG A 195 17.50 25.96 -9.68
CA ARG A 195 18.66 26.84 -10.00
C ARG A 195 19.52 26.29 -11.13
N GLN A 196 19.57 24.96 -11.29
CA GLN A 196 20.28 24.28 -12.38
C GLN A 196 19.48 24.23 -13.69
N GLY A 197 18.22 24.69 -13.69
CA GLY A 197 17.35 24.67 -14.87
C GLY A 197 16.77 23.29 -15.21
N VAL A 198 16.93 22.29 -14.34
CA VAL A 198 16.36 20.94 -14.51
C VAL A 198 14.85 20.96 -14.26
N LEU A 199 14.42 21.68 -13.21
CA LEU A 199 13.01 21.92 -12.93
C LEU A 199 12.63 23.35 -13.32
N THR A 200 11.66 23.47 -14.22
CA THR A 200 11.23 24.76 -14.79
C THR A 200 9.77 25.06 -14.43
N ALA A 201 9.38 26.33 -14.38
CA ALA A 201 8.00 26.75 -14.12
C ALA A 201 7.02 26.35 -15.24
N HIS A 202 7.52 26.19 -16.46
CA HIS A 202 6.74 25.78 -17.63
C HIS A 202 7.32 24.50 -18.23
N PRO A 203 6.47 23.60 -18.78
CA PRO A 203 6.95 22.46 -19.54
C PRO A 203 7.85 22.91 -20.70
N LEU A 204 8.94 22.18 -20.93
CA LEU A 204 9.74 22.39 -22.14
C LEU A 204 8.86 22.07 -23.37
N PRO A 205 8.94 22.88 -24.45
CA PRO A 205 8.25 22.57 -25.69
C PRO A 205 8.66 21.17 -26.14
N GLN A 206 7.70 20.28 -26.33
CA GLN A 206 7.99 19.00 -26.98
C GLN A 206 8.48 19.31 -28.40
N PRO A 207 9.66 18.80 -28.81
CA PRO A 207 10.09 18.95 -30.19
C PRO A 207 9.02 18.34 -31.08
N ALA A 208 8.50 19.12 -32.03
CA ALA A 208 7.45 18.69 -32.94
C ALA A 208 7.91 17.40 -33.64
N THR A 209 7.26 16.29 -33.32
CA THR A 209 7.45 15.03 -34.02
C THR A 209 7.11 15.29 -35.47
N THR A 210 8.12 15.33 -36.33
CA THR A 210 7.93 15.49 -37.77
C THR A 210 7.19 14.24 -38.23
N GLN A 211 5.86 14.32 -38.35
CA GLN A 211 5.08 13.35 -39.09
C GLN A 211 5.59 13.39 -40.53
N ARG A 212 6.54 12.51 -40.87
CA ARG A 212 6.81 12.16 -42.25
C ARG A 212 5.54 11.48 -42.76
N SER A 213 4.71 12.28 -43.42
CA SER A 213 3.72 11.81 -44.38
C SER A 213 4.41 10.85 -45.33
N LEU A 214 4.05 9.57 -45.25
CA LEU A 214 4.29 8.61 -46.32
C LEU A 214 3.42 9.05 -47.49
N GLU A 215 3.99 9.86 -48.37
CA GLU A 215 3.44 10.08 -49.70
C GLU A 215 3.43 8.74 -50.45
N ALA A 216 2.27 8.45 -51.01
CA ALA A 216 2.02 7.31 -51.88
C ALA A 216 3.02 7.28 -53.04
N VAL A 217 3.55 6.09 -53.33
CA VAL A 217 4.16 5.80 -54.63
C VAL A 217 3.27 4.77 -55.32
N ALA A 218 2.80 5.23 -56.49
CA ALA A 218 2.09 4.59 -57.59
C ALA A 218 2.21 3.07 -57.73
#